data_AF-A0A6P0DV65-F1
#
_entry.id   AF-A0A6P0DV65-F1
#
_cell.length_a   1.000
_cell.length_b   1.000
_cell.length_c   1.000
_cell.angle_alpha   90.00
_cell.angle_beta   90.00
_cell.angle_gamma   90.00
#
_symmetry.space_group_name_H-M   'P 1'
#
loop_
_entity.id
_entity.type
_entity.pdbx_description
1 polymer ?
#
loop_
_entity_poly.entity_id
_entity_poly.type
_entity_poly.pdbx_seq_one_letter_code
_entity_poly.pdbx_strand_id
1 'polypeptide(L)'
;LCALDEGVSRDCSMGFSTLDGIPMATRTGWLDPGVILHLAGERRQSFEEIEDLLYHRSGLLGVSGISADTRDLLKDDRPQARQAIDLFTLRIAGEIGRMAATLNGLDTLVFTAGIGEHQSEIRAGVAKRSSWLGLAIDEKANAANDFTISTRKSR
;
A
#
# COMPACT_ATOMS: atom_id res chain seq x y z
N LEU A 1 7.14 -1.86 -2.49
CA LEU A 1 7.27 -1.34 -3.86
C LEU A 1 8.75 -1.25 -4.20
N CYS A 2 9.10 -1.28 -5.48
CA CYS A 2 10.48 -1.16 -5.97
C CYS A 2 10.50 -0.27 -7.20
N ALA A 3 11.43 0.68 -7.23
CA ALA A 3 11.74 1.49 -8.40
C ALA A 3 12.84 0.78 -9.20
N LEU A 4 12.53 0.37 -10.42
CA LEU A 4 13.46 -0.31 -11.32
C LEU A 4 13.83 0.60 -12.48
N ASP A 5 15.13 0.74 -12.70
CA ASP A 5 15.73 1.52 -13.79
C ASP A 5 16.72 0.62 -14.52
N GLU A 6 16.47 0.34 -15.81
CA GLU A 6 17.26 -0.59 -16.64
C GLU A 6 17.53 -1.95 -15.95
N GLY A 7 16.53 -2.46 -15.22
CA GLY A 7 16.62 -3.74 -14.49
C GLY A 7 17.35 -3.67 -13.15
N VAL A 8 17.79 -2.48 -12.73
CA VAL A 8 18.46 -2.26 -11.45
C VAL A 8 17.50 -1.62 -10.45
N SER A 9 17.44 -2.16 -9.23
CA SER A 9 16.67 -1.57 -8.13
C SER A 9 17.34 -0.28 -7.66
N ARG A 10 16.66 0.87 -7.83
CA ARG A 10 17.13 2.19 -7.38
C ARG A 10 16.48 2.64 -6.07
N ASP A 11 15.31 2.08 -5.76
CA ASP A 11 14.54 2.46 -4.57
C ASP A 11 13.65 1.29 -4.13
N CYS A 12 13.37 1.20 -2.83
CA CYS A 12 12.45 0.22 -2.26
C CYS A 12 11.65 0.89 -1.14
N SER A 13 10.36 0.54 -1.02
CA SER A 13 9.54 1.09 0.07
C SER A 13 9.88 0.48 1.43
N MET A 14 10.48 -0.70 1.46
CA MET A 14 10.92 -1.35 2.69
C MET A 14 12.38 -0.96 2.93
N GLY A 15 12.70 -0.61 4.18
CA GLY A 15 14.03 -0.22 4.61
C GLY A 15 14.75 -1.38 5.32
N PHE A 16 15.25 -1.10 6.53
CA PHE A 16 16.00 -2.08 7.33
C PHE A 16 15.17 -3.33 7.67
N SER A 17 13.88 -3.15 7.95
CA SER A 17 12.97 -4.23 8.33
C SER A 17 11.74 -4.25 7.42
N THR A 18 10.89 -5.25 7.66
CA THR A 18 9.65 -5.39 6.90
C THR A 18 8.50 -4.51 7.41
N LEU A 19 8.74 -3.67 8.41
CA LEU A 19 7.76 -2.71 8.93
C LEU A 19 7.63 -1.46 8.07
N ASP A 20 8.70 -1.05 7.40
CA ASP A 20 8.73 0.21 6.65
C ASP A 20 7.92 0.13 5.33
N GLY A 21 7.51 1.28 4.82
CA GLY A 21 6.75 1.43 3.58
C GLY A 21 5.24 1.51 3.79
N ILE A 22 4.48 0.69 3.06
CA ILE A 22 3.00 0.74 3.12
C ILE A 22 2.47 -0.11 4.30
N PRO A 23 1.32 0.24 4.89
CA PRO A 23 0.63 -0.64 5.81
C PRO A 23 0.30 -1.96 5.10
N MET A 24 0.52 -3.08 5.79
CA MET A 24 0.20 -4.42 5.28
C MET A 24 -0.99 -4.98 6.06
N ALA A 25 -1.27 -6.28 5.92
CA ALA A 25 -2.35 -6.96 6.63
C ALA A 25 -2.36 -6.66 8.15
N THR A 26 -1.19 -6.81 8.80
CA THR A 26 -1.03 -6.60 10.26
C THR A 26 0.13 -5.67 10.63
N ARG A 27 0.96 -5.28 9.66
CA ARG A 27 2.13 -4.43 9.87
C ARG A 27 1.80 -2.97 9.63
N THR A 28 2.33 -2.08 10.46
CA THR A 28 2.02 -0.65 10.41
C THR A 28 2.35 0.04 9.09
N GLY A 29 3.43 -0.34 8.42
CA GLY A 29 4.03 0.53 7.41
C GLY A 29 4.83 1.67 8.07
N TRP A 30 5.17 2.68 7.28
CA TRP A 30 5.86 3.87 7.75
C TRP A 30 5.09 4.53 8.91
N LEU A 31 5.82 4.79 9.99
CA LEU A 31 5.31 5.40 11.22
C LEU A 31 6.34 6.38 11.76
N ASP A 32 5.87 7.50 12.32
CA ASP A 32 6.74 8.45 13.02
C ASP A 32 7.40 7.77 14.24
N PRO A 33 8.74 7.80 14.37
CA PRO A 33 9.44 7.25 15.53
C PRO A 33 9.00 7.82 16.88
N GLY A 34 8.46 9.05 16.90
CA GLY A 34 7.88 9.67 18.09
C GLY A 34 6.73 8.86 18.69
N VAL A 35 6.01 8.05 17.88
CA VAL A 35 5.00 7.13 18.38
C VAL A 35 5.64 6.05 19.25
N ILE A 36 6.81 5.53 18.88
CA ILE A 36 7.51 4.52 19.67
C ILE A 36 7.95 5.11 21.02
N LEU A 37 8.45 6.34 21.01
CA LEU A 37 8.81 7.06 22.24
C LEU A 37 7.61 7.28 23.15
N HIS A 38 6.46 7.62 22.57
CA HIS A 38 5.20 7.79 23.30
C HIS A 38 4.70 6.48 23.94
N LEU A 39 4.74 5.38 23.18
CA LEU A 39 4.28 4.07 23.66
C LEU A 39 5.18 3.55 24.78
N ALA A 40 6.50 3.64 24.62
CA ALA A 40 7.45 3.18 25.62
C ALA A 40 7.48 4.10 26.86
N GLY A 41 7.42 5.41 26.64
CA GLY A 41 7.52 6.42 27.70
C GLY A 41 6.21 6.64 28.45
N GLU A 42 5.25 7.30 27.80
CA GLU A 42 4.00 7.73 28.43
C GLU A 42 3.04 6.56 28.67
N ARG A 43 2.91 5.66 27.70
CA ARG A 43 2.04 4.48 27.83
C ARG A 43 2.70 3.32 28.58
N ARG A 44 4.00 3.44 28.90
CA ARG A 44 4.78 2.44 29.65
C ARG A 44 4.66 1.03 29.08
N GLN A 45 4.48 0.90 27.76
CA GLN A 45 4.42 -0.40 27.11
C GLN A 45 5.82 -1.01 27.02
N SER A 46 5.91 -2.33 27.18
CA SER A 46 7.17 -3.05 27.00
C SER A 46 7.59 -3.06 25.53
N PHE A 47 8.87 -3.30 25.27
CA PHE A 47 9.35 -3.42 23.89
C PHE A 47 8.67 -4.57 23.15
N GLU A 48 8.37 -5.67 23.83
CA GLU A 48 7.66 -6.82 23.28
C GLU A 48 6.21 -6.47 22.93
N GLU A 49 5.52 -5.69 23.77
CA GLU A 49 4.16 -5.21 23.46
C GLU A 49 4.13 -4.26 22.26
N ILE A 50 5.16 -3.40 22.14
CA ILE A 50 5.30 -2.49 21.00
C ILE A 50 5.63 -3.28 19.73
N GLU A 51 6.51 -4.27 19.81
CA GLU A 51 6.85 -5.13 18.69
C GLU A 51 5.62 -5.90 18.18
N ASP A 52 4.88 -6.55 19.09
CA ASP A 52 3.62 -7.23 18.77
C ASP A 52 2.61 -6.27 18.11
N LEU A 53 2.47 -5.06 18.66
CA LEU A 53 1.61 -4.04 18.08
C LEU A 53 2.00 -3.73 16.64
N LEU A 54 3.29 -3.48 16.38
CA LEU A 54 3.80 -3.07 15.07
C LEU A 54 3.72 -4.19 14.02
N TYR A 55 3.96 -5.45 14.41
CA TYR A 55 4.02 -6.57 13.47
C TYR A 55 2.68 -7.29 13.28
N HIS A 56 1.85 -7.38 14.33
CA HIS A 56 0.72 -8.32 14.35
C HIS A 56 -0.64 -7.67 14.56
N ARG A 57 -0.69 -6.43 15.08
CA ARG A 57 -1.97 -5.80 15.46
C ARG A 57 -2.25 -4.45 14.80
N SER A 58 -1.41 -4.06 13.84
CA SER A 58 -1.52 -2.79 13.11
C SER A 58 -1.98 -3.03 11.67
N GLY A 59 -1.60 -2.16 10.74
CA GLY A 59 -1.93 -2.31 9.33
C GLY A 59 -3.44 -2.26 9.06
N LEU A 60 -3.90 -3.05 8.10
CA LEU A 60 -5.33 -3.15 7.76
C LEU A 60 -6.17 -3.66 8.92
N LEU A 61 -5.65 -4.62 9.68
CA LEU A 61 -6.31 -5.15 10.87
C LEU A 61 -6.52 -4.06 11.92
N GLY A 62 -5.46 -3.34 12.26
CA GLY A 62 -5.51 -2.30 13.30
C GLY A 62 -6.41 -1.12 12.91
N VAL A 63 -6.40 -0.72 11.63
CA VAL A 63 -7.22 0.40 11.14
C VAL A 63 -8.69 0.00 10.98
N SER A 64 -8.96 -1.19 10.46
CA SER A 64 -10.34 -1.65 10.27
C SER A 64 -10.97 -2.11 11.58
N GLY A 65 -10.21 -2.74 12.47
CA GLY A 65 -10.74 -3.49 13.60
C GLY A 65 -11.57 -4.72 13.18
N ILE A 66 -11.46 -5.14 11.92
CA ILE A 66 -12.35 -6.15 11.30
C ILE A 66 -11.55 -7.35 10.80
N SER A 67 -10.69 -7.13 9.80
CA SER A 67 -9.93 -8.19 9.13
C SER A 67 -8.60 -7.65 8.64
N ALA A 68 -7.62 -8.54 8.57
CA ALA A 68 -6.33 -8.29 7.94
C ALA A 68 -6.39 -8.54 6.41
N ASP A 69 -7.47 -9.15 5.91
CA ASP A 69 -7.67 -9.54 4.52
C ASP A 69 -8.51 -8.51 3.76
N THR A 70 -7.95 -7.94 2.70
CA THR A 70 -8.65 -6.95 1.86
C THR A 70 -9.90 -7.52 1.19
N ARG A 71 -10.00 -8.83 0.94
CA ARG A 71 -11.19 -9.45 0.33
C ARG A 71 -12.39 -9.38 1.26
N ASP A 72 -12.16 -9.50 2.56
CA ASP A 72 -13.20 -9.34 3.57
C ASP A 72 -13.57 -7.87 3.67
N LEU A 73 -12.56 -6.98 3.73
CA LEU A 73 -12.78 -5.53 3.86
C LEU A 73 -13.52 -4.93 2.65
N LEU A 74 -13.29 -5.43 1.44
CA LEU A 74 -14.00 -4.97 0.23
C LEU A 74 -15.47 -5.39 0.21
N LYS A 75 -15.85 -6.43 0.95
CA LYS A 75 -17.23 -6.93 1.07
C LYS A 75 -17.97 -6.39 2.28
N ASP A 76 -17.27 -5.65 3.14
CA ASP A 76 -17.81 -5.16 4.40
C ASP A 76 -18.26 -3.70 4.25
N ASP A 77 -19.56 -3.45 4.47
CA ASP A 77 -20.17 -2.13 4.31
C ASP A 77 -19.82 -1.15 5.44
N ARG A 78 -19.10 -1.60 6.49
CA ARG A 78 -18.74 -0.72 7.61
C ARG A 78 -17.71 0.32 7.19
N PRO A 79 -17.83 1.58 7.69
CA PRO A 79 -16.89 2.65 7.34
C PRO A 79 -15.42 2.33 7.60
N GLN A 80 -15.11 1.55 8.64
CA GLN A 80 -13.75 1.19 9.03
C GLN A 80 -13.07 0.31 7.97
N ALA A 81 -13.82 -0.58 7.31
CA ALA A 81 -13.29 -1.41 6.24
C ALA A 81 -12.88 -0.53 5.04
N ARG A 82 -13.77 0.40 4.65
CA ARG A 82 -13.46 1.39 3.62
C ARG A 82 -12.27 2.28 3.98
N GLN A 83 -12.18 2.75 5.24
CA GLN A 83 -11.06 3.55 5.72
C GLN A 83 -9.72 2.81 5.62
N ALA A 84 -9.69 1.52 5.95
CA ALA A 84 -8.49 0.69 5.83
C ALA A 84 -8.05 0.55 4.35
N ILE A 85 -8.98 0.28 3.43
CA ILE A 85 -8.70 0.22 1.99
C ILE A 85 -8.26 1.59 1.44
N ASP A 86 -8.90 2.67 1.86
CA ASP A 86 -8.55 4.03 1.44
C ASP A 86 -7.15 4.42 1.91
N LEU A 87 -6.79 4.11 3.16
CA LEU A 87 -5.43 4.31 3.67
C LEU A 87 -4.41 3.48 2.89
N PHE A 88 -4.71 2.21 2.63
CA PHE A 88 -3.83 1.30 1.90
C PHE A 88 -3.52 1.83 0.50
N THR A 89 -4.55 2.16 -0.27
CA THR A 89 -4.39 2.70 -1.63
C THR A 89 -3.71 4.07 -1.63
N LEU A 90 -3.96 4.91 -0.63
CA LEU A 90 -3.29 6.19 -0.44
C LEU A 90 -1.79 6.01 -0.19
N ARG A 91 -1.40 5.10 0.70
CA ARG A 91 0.02 4.87 1.04
C ARG A 91 0.77 4.24 -0.13
N ILE A 92 0.15 3.34 -0.89
CA ILE A 92 0.72 2.82 -2.14
C ILE A 92 0.96 3.96 -3.14
N ALA A 93 -0.03 4.83 -3.37
CA ALA A 93 0.12 5.96 -4.29
C ALA A 93 1.21 6.95 -3.82
N GLY A 94 1.35 7.16 -2.51
CA GLY A 94 2.44 7.94 -1.93
C GLY A 94 3.83 7.36 -2.25
N GLU A 95 4.00 6.05 -2.05
CA GLU A 95 5.25 5.36 -2.43
C GLU A 95 5.51 5.42 -3.94
N ILE A 96 4.48 5.30 -4.78
CA ILE A 96 4.61 5.48 -6.24
C ILE A 96 5.12 6.89 -6.55
N GLY A 97 4.54 7.93 -5.93
CA GLY A 97 4.97 9.31 -6.14
C GLY A 97 6.43 9.54 -5.71
N ARG A 98 6.83 8.98 -4.56
CA ARG A 98 8.22 9.01 -4.08
C ARG A 98 9.17 8.34 -5.07
N MET A 99 8.82 7.15 -5.56
CA MET A 99 9.64 6.40 -6.51
C MET A 99 9.69 7.04 -7.90
N ALA A 100 8.60 7.66 -8.35
CA ALA A 100 8.59 8.43 -9.59
C ALA A 100 9.58 9.62 -9.51
N ALA A 101 9.74 10.23 -8.32
CA ALA A 101 10.77 11.25 -8.11
C ALA A 101 12.18 10.66 -8.20
N THR A 102 12.41 9.45 -7.65
CA THR A 102 13.71 8.74 -7.76
C THR A 102 14.06 8.40 -9.22
N LEU A 103 13.08 7.97 -10.01
CA LEU A 103 13.25 7.60 -11.42
C LEU A 103 13.18 8.79 -12.39
N ASN A 104 12.89 10.00 -11.91
CA ASN A 104 12.61 11.18 -12.74
C ASN A 104 11.47 10.96 -13.76
N GLY A 105 10.47 10.17 -13.38
CA GLY A 105 9.40 9.74 -14.25
C GLY A 105 8.96 8.31 -13.96
N LEU A 106 8.00 7.82 -14.73
CA LEU A 106 7.53 6.44 -14.63
C LEU A 106 7.04 6.01 -16.02
N ASP A 107 7.67 5.00 -16.60
CA ASP A 107 7.24 4.43 -17.88
C ASP A 107 6.14 3.37 -17.71
N THR A 108 6.17 2.62 -16.61
CA THR A 108 5.25 1.51 -16.37
C THR A 108 5.05 1.26 -14.89
N LEU A 109 3.80 1.05 -14.48
CA LEU A 109 3.44 0.54 -13.16
C LEU A 109 3.00 -0.92 -13.28
N VAL A 110 3.71 -1.82 -12.61
CA VAL A 110 3.38 -3.25 -12.59
C VAL A 110 2.73 -3.60 -11.26
N PHE A 111 1.57 -4.27 -11.32
CA PHE A 111 0.95 -4.90 -10.17
C PHE A 111 1.26 -6.40 -10.18
N THR A 112 1.65 -6.96 -9.04
CA THR A 112 1.98 -8.38 -8.88
C THR A 112 1.65 -8.86 -7.47
N ALA A 113 1.87 -10.14 -7.19
CA ALA A 113 1.50 -10.87 -5.99
C ALA A 113 -0.02 -10.89 -5.74
N GLY A 114 -0.46 -11.57 -4.68
CA GLY A 114 -1.88 -11.90 -4.49
C GLY A 114 -2.86 -10.72 -4.60
N ILE A 115 -2.57 -9.57 -3.97
CA ILE A 115 -3.45 -8.38 -4.07
C ILE A 115 -3.35 -7.75 -5.47
N GLY A 116 -2.12 -7.54 -5.96
CA GLY A 116 -1.90 -6.87 -7.24
C GLY A 116 -2.43 -7.66 -8.43
N GLU A 117 -2.44 -8.99 -8.36
CA GLU A 117 -2.88 -9.87 -9.46
C GLU A 117 -4.39 -10.09 -9.46
N HIS A 118 -5.03 -10.14 -8.29
CA HIS A 118 -6.41 -10.63 -8.19
C HIS A 118 -7.44 -9.60 -7.71
N GLN A 119 -7.04 -8.39 -7.31
CA GLN A 119 -7.97 -7.42 -6.73
C GLN A 119 -8.04 -6.14 -7.56
N SER A 120 -8.93 -6.17 -8.55
CA SER A 120 -9.15 -5.10 -9.53
C SER A 120 -9.51 -3.75 -8.88
N GLU A 121 -10.21 -3.79 -7.76
CA GLU A 121 -10.69 -2.64 -6.98
C GLU A 121 -9.52 -1.92 -6.32
N ILE A 122 -8.54 -2.67 -5.81
CA ILE A 122 -7.31 -2.11 -5.24
C ILE A 122 -6.47 -1.47 -6.35
N ARG A 123 -6.28 -2.16 -7.49
CA ARG A 123 -5.57 -1.59 -8.64
C ARG A 123 -6.22 -0.29 -9.13
N ALA A 124 -7.54 -0.27 -9.25
CA ALA A 124 -8.30 0.92 -9.62
C ALA A 124 -8.15 2.06 -8.61
N GLY A 125 -8.22 1.75 -7.31
CA GLY A 125 -8.02 2.73 -6.23
C GLY A 125 -6.63 3.36 -6.25
N VAL A 126 -5.58 2.55 -6.47
CA VAL A 126 -4.20 3.03 -6.62
C VAL A 126 -4.05 3.88 -7.88
N ALA A 127 -4.48 3.39 -9.04
CA ALA A 127 -4.32 4.11 -10.30
C ALA A 127 -5.07 5.44 -10.32
N LYS A 128 -6.27 5.50 -9.73
CA LYS A 128 -7.03 6.75 -9.57
C LYS A 128 -6.24 7.80 -8.79
N ARG A 129 -5.60 7.40 -7.68
CA ARG A 129 -4.78 8.29 -6.84
C ARG A 129 -3.47 8.70 -7.52
N SER A 130 -2.98 7.90 -8.45
CA SER A 130 -1.77 8.15 -9.25
C SER A 130 -2.06 8.72 -10.65
N SER A 131 -3.30 9.13 -10.93
CA SER A 131 -3.73 9.65 -12.25
C SER A 131 -2.99 10.92 -12.69
N TRP A 132 -2.45 11.70 -11.75
CA TRP A 132 -1.64 12.88 -12.02
C TRP A 132 -0.30 12.55 -12.70
N LEU A 133 0.17 11.30 -12.61
CA LEU A 133 1.32 10.79 -13.39
C LEU A 133 0.93 10.41 -14.82
N GLY A 134 -0.35 10.47 -15.17
CA GLY A 134 -0.88 10.07 -16.49
C GLY A 134 -1.40 8.63 -16.54
N LEU A 135 -1.52 7.94 -15.40
CA LEU A 135 -2.07 6.58 -15.35
C LEU A 135 -3.58 6.59 -15.61
N ALA A 136 -4.01 5.78 -16.59
CA ALA A 136 -5.41 5.57 -16.92
C ALA A 136 -5.68 4.08 -17.17
N ILE A 137 -6.52 3.46 -16.34
CA ILE A 137 -6.88 2.04 -16.41
C ILE A 137 -8.10 1.82 -17.33
N ASP A 138 -8.07 0.75 -18.13
CA ASP A 138 -9.25 0.18 -18.78
C ASP A 138 -10.00 -0.71 -17.79
N GLU A 139 -11.23 -0.32 -17.43
CA GLU A 139 -12.01 -1.00 -16.39
C GLU A 139 -12.32 -2.46 -16.74
N LYS A 140 -12.52 -2.79 -18.03
CA LYS A 140 -12.84 -4.15 -18.46
C LYS A 140 -11.61 -5.04 -18.40
N ALA A 141 -10.49 -4.57 -18.94
CA ALA A 141 -9.22 -5.30 -18.87
C ALA A 141 -8.77 -5.49 -17.41
N ASN A 142 -8.95 -4.45 -16.58
CA ASN A 142 -8.68 -4.53 -15.15
C ASN A 142 -9.59 -5.54 -14.43
N ALA A 143 -10.89 -5.57 -14.70
CA ALA A 143 -11.80 -6.53 -14.10
C ALA A 143 -11.50 -7.98 -14.55
N ALA A 144 -10.99 -8.16 -15.76
CA ALA A 144 -10.61 -9.47 -16.31
C ALA A 144 -9.24 -9.98 -15.80
N ASN A 145 -8.48 -9.16 -15.07
CA ASN A 145 -7.09 -9.43 -14.70
C ASN A 145 -6.18 -9.66 -15.92
N ASP A 146 -6.40 -8.89 -16.99
CA ASP A 146 -5.56 -8.96 -18.19
C ASP A 146 -4.11 -8.53 -17.89
N PHE A 147 -3.18 -8.98 -18.74
CA PHE A 147 -1.77 -8.64 -18.61
C PHE A 147 -1.49 -7.13 -18.74
N THR A 148 -2.23 -6.45 -19.63
CA THR A 148 -2.18 -5.00 -19.79
C THR A 148 -3.54 -4.41 -19.47
N ILE A 149 -3.60 -3.59 -18.43
CA ILE A 149 -4.84 -3.00 -17.91
C ILE A 149 -4.93 -1.49 -18.15
N SER A 150 -3.98 -0.90 -18.88
CA SER A 150 -3.99 0.54 -19.19
C SER A 150 -4.81 0.83 -20.45
N THR A 151 -5.40 2.03 -20.50
CA THR A 151 -6.00 2.55 -21.72
C THR A 151 -4.91 3.09 -22.65
N ARG A 152 -5.23 3.24 -23.94
CA ARG A 152 -4.36 3.94 -24.92
C ARG A 152 -4.08 5.42 -24.59
N LYS A 153 -4.83 6.01 -23.65
CA LYS A 153 -4.64 7.40 -23.19
C LYS A 153 -3.66 7.50 -22.03
N SER A 154 -3.26 6.37 -21.42
CA SER A 154 -2.21 6.37 -20.41
C SER A 154 -0.92 6.86 -21.03
N ARG A 155 -0.23 7.76 -20.34
CA ARG A 155 1.09 8.24 -20.75
C ARG A 155 2.16 7.21 -20.43
#